data_AF-A0AAJ2WMW1-F1
#
_entry.id   AF-A0AAJ2WMW1-F1
#
_cell.length_a   1.000
_cell.length_b   1.000
_cell.length_c   1.000
_cell.angle_alpha   90.00
_cell.angle_beta   90.00
_cell.angle_gamma   90.00
#
_symmetry.space_group_name_H-M   'P 1'
#
loop_
_entity.id
_entity.type
_entity.pdbx_description
1 polymer ?
#
loop_
_entity_poly.entity_id
_entity_poly.type
_entity_poly.pdbx_seq_one_letter_code
_entity_poly.pdbx_strand_id
1 'polypeptide(L)'
;MADPLYCPWVLGFPCLKPEVWAAWAQALLSALAIYAAARIAAKQEKLAFRRKADACIGLMSHTEQTLFMALENPNSDETKMLVGTVLEQLRSVPMEAVPDLRLMTIINRSARRLARLHSELTAAPSPDAVITGARILGRRRLIDAMVNEISIDTLEMAHLLDSIMGRSLLDRVKAWLPRRRFRHAATPDE
;
A
#
# COMPACT_ATOMS: atom_id res chain seq x y z
N MET A 1 11.34 -78.81 2.57
CA MET A 1 12.06 -77.57 2.22
C MET A 1 11.34 -77.01 1.01
N ALA A 2 10.53 -75.96 1.22
CA ALA A 2 9.60 -75.47 0.21
C ALA A 2 10.34 -74.61 -0.81
N ASP A 3 10.09 -74.91 -2.08
CA ASP A 3 10.74 -74.36 -3.26
C ASP A 3 10.52 -72.84 -3.41
N PRO A 4 11.51 -72.09 -3.96
CA PRO A 4 11.33 -70.70 -4.38
C PRO A 4 10.46 -70.66 -5.64
N LEU A 5 9.16 -70.83 -5.43
CA LEU A 5 8.12 -70.68 -6.44
C LEU A 5 8.12 -69.24 -6.97
N TYR A 6 8.41 -69.13 -8.26
CA TYR A 6 7.69 -68.31 -9.24
C TYR A 6 7.45 -66.84 -8.89
N CYS A 7 8.40 -65.99 -9.28
CA CYS A 7 8.07 -64.68 -9.85
C CYS A 7 7.87 -64.91 -11.36
N PRO A 8 6.64 -65.04 -11.89
CA PRO A 8 6.45 -65.28 -13.30
C PRO A 8 6.84 -64.01 -14.07
N TRP A 9 7.91 -64.13 -14.83
CA TRP A 9 8.50 -63.15 -15.76
C TRP A 9 7.59 -62.84 -16.97
N VAL A 10 6.27 -62.87 -16.79
CA VAL A 10 5.29 -62.78 -17.88
C VAL A 10 4.82 -61.33 -18.11
N LEU A 11 5.09 -60.41 -17.16
CA LEU A 11 4.76 -58.98 -17.28
C LEU A 11 5.86 -58.07 -16.71
N GLY A 12 7.11 -58.15 -17.18
CA GLY A 12 8.08 -57.04 -17.20
C GLY A 12 8.45 -56.25 -15.92
N PHE A 13 7.93 -56.58 -14.74
CA PHE A 13 8.25 -55.97 -13.44
C PHE A 13 8.37 -57.08 -12.39
N PRO A 14 9.58 -57.40 -11.90
CA PRO A 14 9.77 -58.52 -10.99
C PRO A 14 9.57 -58.04 -9.56
N CYS A 15 8.73 -58.72 -8.78
CA CYS A 15 8.88 -58.90 -7.33
C CYS A 15 9.57 -57.77 -6.54
N LEU A 16 9.08 -56.53 -6.73
CA LEU A 16 9.60 -55.37 -6.05
C LEU A 16 9.23 -55.53 -4.58
N LYS A 17 10.22 -55.81 -3.74
CA LYS A 17 10.04 -55.86 -2.29
C LYS A 17 9.23 -54.64 -1.83
N PRO A 18 8.33 -54.78 -0.85
CA PRO A 18 7.50 -53.67 -0.36
C PRO A 18 8.36 -52.46 0.06
N GLU A 19 9.62 -52.71 0.45
CA GLU A 19 10.63 -51.69 0.72
C GLU A 19 10.88 -50.73 -0.47
N VAL A 20 10.84 -51.21 -1.72
CA VAL A 20 11.08 -50.38 -2.91
C VAL A 20 9.88 -49.48 -3.20
N TRP A 21 8.66 -50.01 -3.04
CA TRP A 21 7.45 -49.20 -3.13
C TRP A 21 7.39 -48.12 -2.05
N ALA A 22 7.81 -48.44 -0.83
CA ALA A 22 7.93 -47.46 0.25
C ALA A 22 8.96 -46.37 -0.07
N ALA A 23 10.13 -46.73 -0.64
CA ALA A 23 11.14 -45.76 -1.04
C ALA A 23 10.65 -44.82 -2.16
N TRP A 24 9.94 -45.33 -3.17
CA TRP A 24 9.34 -44.51 -4.22
C TRP A 24 8.21 -43.62 -3.69
N ALA A 25 7.36 -44.14 -2.80
CA ALA A 25 6.31 -43.35 -2.15
C ALA A 25 6.91 -42.22 -1.31
N GLN A 26 8.00 -42.48 -0.56
CA GLN A 26 8.70 -41.47 0.22
C GLN A 26 9.38 -40.42 -0.66
N ALA A 27 9.98 -40.81 -1.79
CA ALA A 27 10.57 -39.88 -2.76
C ALA A 27 9.51 -38.98 -3.40
N LEU A 28 8.36 -39.54 -3.79
CA LEU A 28 7.25 -38.75 -4.34
C LEU A 28 6.63 -37.82 -3.29
N LEU A 29 6.42 -38.29 -2.06
CA LEU A 29 5.87 -37.47 -0.99
C LEU A 29 6.81 -36.34 -0.58
N SER A 30 8.12 -36.58 -0.53
CA SER A 30 9.09 -35.53 -0.24
C SER A 30 9.15 -34.48 -1.36
N ALA A 31 9.12 -34.90 -2.63
CA ALA A 31 9.04 -33.97 -3.77
C ALA A 31 7.74 -33.13 -3.72
N LEU A 32 6.61 -33.76 -3.40
CA LEU A 32 5.31 -33.10 -3.28
C LEU A 32 5.28 -32.12 -2.10
N ALA A 33 5.89 -32.50 -0.97
CA ALA A 33 6.05 -31.62 0.19
C ALA A 33 6.91 -30.39 -0.13
N ILE A 34 8.03 -30.56 -0.84
CA ILE A 34 8.88 -29.43 -1.27
C ILE A 34 8.11 -28.52 -2.24
N TYR A 35 7.40 -29.08 -3.21
CA TYR A 35 6.56 -28.30 -4.12
C TYR A 35 5.47 -27.52 -3.38
N ALA A 36 4.78 -28.16 -2.44
CA ALA A 36 3.75 -27.53 -1.62
C ALA A 36 4.34 -26.40 -0.76
N ALA A 37 5.50 -26.63 -0.13
CA ALA A 37 6.20 -25.62 0.66
C ALA A 37 6.60 -24.41 -0.20
N ALA A 38 7.17 -24.64 -1.39
CA ALA A 38 7.50 -23.57 -2.33
C ALA A 38 6.26 -22.78 -2.76
N ARG A 39 5.14 -23.46 -3.01
CA ARG A 39 3.87 -22.81 -3.37
C ARG A 39 3.29 -21.98 -2.22
N ILE A 40 3.41 -22.46 -0.99
CA ILE A 40 2.97 -21.72 0.21
C ILE A 40 3.86 -20.50 0.44
N ALA A 41 5.19 -20.64 0.32
CA ALA A 41 6.13 -19.54 0.46
C ALA A 41 5.84 -18.42 -0.56
N ALA A 42 5.65 -18.76 -1.84
CA ALA A 42 5.30 -17.79 -2.87
C ALA A 42 3.96 -17.07 -2.61
N LYS A 43 2.99 -17.75 -1.97
CA LYS A 43 1.72 -17.12 -1.55
C LYS A 43 1.92 -16.16 -0.38
N GLN A 44 2.76 -16.53 0.60
CA GLN A 44 3.05 -15.67 1.75
C GLN A 44 3.78 -14.39 1.32
N GLU A 45 4.73 -14.49 0.40
CA GLU A 45 5.44 -13.33 -0.16
C GLU A 45 4.46 -12.36 -0.85
N LYS A 46 3.55 -12.87 -1.69
CA LYS A 46 2.50 -12.06 -2.31
C LYS A 46 1.58 -11.39 -1.29
N LEU A 47 1.22 -12.08 -0.20
CA LEU A 47 0.40 -11.49 0.86
C LEU A 47 1.16 -10.43 1.66
N ALA A 48 2.45 -10.64 1.94
CA ALA A 48 3.29 -9.67 2.61
C ALA A 48 3.45 -8.40 1.77
N PHE A 49 3.70 -8.55 0.46
CA PHE A 49 3.76 -7.46 -0.48
C PHE A 49 2.45 -6.65 -0.52
N ARG A 50 1.30 -7.36 -0.57
CA ARG A 50 -0.03 -6.74 -0.52
C ARG A 50 -0.25 -5.91 0.74
N ARG A 51 0.08 -6.47 1.92
CA ARG A 51 -0.06 -5.76 3.20
C ARG A 51 0.79 -4.50 3.27
N LYS A 52 2.03 -4.56 2.75
CA LYS A 52 2.91 -3.39 2.66
C LYS A 52 2.31 -2.31 1.75
N ALA A 53 1.79 -2.69 0.59
CA ALA A 53 1.14 -1.76 -0.33
C ALA A 53 -0.12 -1.12 0.24
N ASP A 54 -0.98 -1.93 0.89
CA ASP A 54 -2.19 -1.45 1.56
C ASP A 54 -1.85 -0.45 2.67
N ALA A 55 -0.78 -0.70 3.44
CA ALA A 55 -0.32 0.22 4.48
C ALA A 55 0.13 1.57 3.88
N CYS A 56 0.86 1.56 2.75
CA CYS A 56 1.30 2.79 2.12
C CYS A 56 0.13 3.60 1.53
N ILE A 57 -0.87 2.94 0.92
CA ILE A 57 -2.11 3.63 0.48
C ILE A 57 -2.87 4.19 1.68
N GLY A 58 -2.98 3.40 2.76
CA GLY A 58 -3.64 3.82 3.99
C GLY A 58 -3.02 5.08 4.58
N LEU A 59 -1.69 5.17 4.59
CA LEU A 59 -0.96 6.36 5.04
C LEU A 59 -1.24 7.58 4.16
N MET A 60 -1.29 7.39 2.84
CA MET A 60 -1.61 8.46 1.91
C MET A 60 -3.05 8.94 2.02
N SER A 61 -4.00 8.01 2.14
CA SER A 61 -5.41 8.32 2.39
C SER A 61 -5.60 9.03 3.73
N HIS A 62 -4.83 8.66 4.76
CA HIS A 62 -4.84 9.35 6.04
C HIS A 62 -4.33 10.78 5.90
N THR A 63 -3.21 10.97 5.20
CA THR A 63 -2.64 12.29 4.89
C THR A 63 -3.68 13.19 4.21
N GLU A 64 -4.34 12.65 3.20
CA GLU A 64 -5.40 13.32 2.46
C GLU A 64 -6.57 13.74 3.36
N GLN A 65 -7.03 12.84 4.24
CA GLN A 65 -8.11 13.12 5.20
C GLN A 65 -7.70 14.22 6.21
N THR A 66 -6.46 14.20 6.69
CA THR A 66 -5.98 15.25 7.60
C THR A 66 -5.90 16.62 6.93
N LEU A 67 -5.56 16.67 5.64
CA LEU A 67 -5.57 17.92 4.88
C LEU A 67 -7.00 18.43 4.62
N PHE A 68 -7.97 17.53 4.44
CA PHE A 68 -9.38 17.96 4.40
C PHE A 68 -9.83 18.57 5.72
N MET A 69 -9.47 17.97 6.86
CA MET A 69 -9.77 18.57 8.16
C MET A 69 -9.06 19.92 8.33
N ALA A 70 -7.85 20.06 7.78
CA ALA A 70 -7.11 21.32 7.77
C ALA A 70 -7.79 22.44 6.96
N LEU A 71 -8.65 22.12 5.98
CA LEU A 71 -9.40 23.11 5.20
C LEU A 71 -10.48 23.84 6.00
N GLU A 72 -10.99 23.21 7.05
CA GLU A 72 -12.02 23.81 7.92
C GLU A 72 -11.42 24.90 8.79
N ASN A 73 -10.23 24.66 9.35
CA ASN A 73 -9.57 25.56 10.30
C ASN A 73 -8.07 25.80 9.97
N PRO A 74 -7.74 26.46 8.84
CA PRO A 74 -6.37 26.52 8.32
C PRO A 74 -5.36 27.25 9.21
N ASN A 75 -5.83 28.03 10.18
CA ASN A 75 -4.98 28.79 11.10
C ASN A 75 -4.85 28.18 12.50
N SER A 76 -5.63 27.14 12.82
CA SER A 76 -5.60 26.52 14.14
C SER A 76 -4.23 25.92 14.42
N ASP A 77 -3.75 26.07 15.65
CA ASP A 77 -2.52 25.41 16.09
C ASP A 77 -2.67 23.88 16.04
N GLU A 78 -3.89 23.38 16.21
CA GLU A 78 -4.24 21.98 16.02
C GLU A 78 -3.91 21.52 14.58
N THR A 79 -4.30 22.31 13.58
CA THR A 79 -4.01 22.00 12.17
C THR A 79 -2.51 21.98 11.88
N LYS A 80 -1.74 22.89 12.48
CA LYS A 80 -0.26 22.90 12.34
C LYS A 80 0.34 21.61 12.93
N MET A 81 -0.13 21.21 14.11
CA MET A 81 0.31 19.99 14.80
C MET A 81 -0.09 18.73 14.03
N LEU A 82 -1.31 18.65 13.51
CA LEU A 82 -1.79 17.53 12.69
C LEU A 82 -0.95 17.36 11.43
N VAL A 83 -0.75 18.44 10.66
CA VAL A 83 0.09 18.41 9.45
C VAL A 83 1.53 18.03 9.79
N GLY A 84 2.08 18.53 10.90
CA GLY A 84 3.41 18.15 11.38
C GLY A 84 3.52 16.68 11.77
N THR A 85 2.49 16.14 12.43
CA THR A 85 2.44 14.72 12.83
C THR A 85 2.42 13.80 11.61
N VAL A 86 1.59 14.12 10.62
CA VAL A 86 1.50 13.35 9.37
C VAL A 86 2.79 13.45 8.56
N LEU A 87 3.45 14.60 8.56
CA LEU A 87 4.77 14.76 7.95
C LEU A 87 5.80 13.83 8.58
N GLU A 88 5.81 13.72 9.90
CA GLU A 88 6.73 12.82 10.61
C GLU A 88 6.38 11.35 10.37
N GLN A 89 5.10 11.01 10.27
CA GLN A 89 4.65 9.67 9.88
C GLN A 89 5.11 9.31 8.46
N LEU A 90 5.03 10.24 7.51
CA LEU A 90 5.52 10.03 6.14
C LEU A 90 7.05 9.90 6.07
N ARG A 91 7.78 10.63 6.92
CA ARG A 91 9.25 10.57 6.98
C ARG A 91 9.78 9.33 7.68
N SER A 92 9.05 8.83 8.66
CA SER A 92 9.44 7.64 9.44
C SER A 92 9.17 6.32 8.72
N VAL A 93 8.59 6.33 7.51
CA VAL A 93 8.42 5.12 6.69
C VAL A 93 9.79 4.57 6.27
N PRO A 94 10.18 3.37 6.74
CA PRO A 94 11.47 2.80 6.39
C PRO A 94 11.47 2.31 4.94
N MET A 95 12.60 2.47 4.23
CA MET A 95 12.71 2.07 2.82
C MET A 95 12.44 0.58 2.59
N GLU A 96 12.76 -0.27 3.56
CA GLU A 96 12.54 -1.73 3.53
C GLU A 96 11.06 -2.13 3.65
N ALA A 97 10.22 -1.24 4.19
CA ALA A 97 8.78 -1.47 4.28
C ALA A 97 8.06 -1.17 2.96
N VAL A 98 8.71 -0.45 2.04
CA VAL A 98 8.07 -0.08 0.76
C VAL A 98 8.24 -1.21 -0.26
N PRO A 99 7.15 -1.69 -0.89
CA PRO A 99 7.21 -2.81 -1.82
C PRO A 99 7.91 -2.48 -3.15
N ASP A 100 7.92 -1.21 -3.55
CA ASP A 100 8.51 -0.73 -4.81
C ASP A 100 9.12 0.67 -4.60
N LEU A 101 10.32 0.89 -5.14
CA LEU A 101 11.01 2.18 -5.14
C LEU A 101 10.14 3.31 -5.74
N ARG A 102 9.31 3.01 -6.74
CA ARG A 102 8.41 4.00 -7.36
C ARG A 102 7.42 4.57 -6.35
N LEU A 103 6.88 3.74 -5.46
CA LEU A 103 5.98 4.19 -4.39
C LEU A 103 6.71 5.10 -3.41
N MET A 104 7.98 4.79 -3.13
CA MET A 104 8.82 5.64 -2.29
C MET A 104 9.03 7.04 -2.90
N THR A 105 9.16 7.13 -4.24
CA THR A 105 9.29 8.45 -4.90
C THR A 105 8.03 9.30 -4.74
N ILE A 106 6.85 8.68 -4.78
CA ILE A 106 5.56 9.36 -4.56
C ILE A 106 5.48 9.79 -3.09
N ILE A 107 5.74 8.89 -2.14
CA ILE A 107 5.77 9.19 -0.69
C ILE A 107 6.69 10.37 -0.38
N ASN A 108 7.92 10.36 -0.90
CA ASN A 108 8.87 11.44 -0.71
C ASN A 108 8.46 12.76 -1.40
N ARG A 109 7.71 12.69 -2.51
CA ARG A 109 7.16 13.87 -3.17
C ARG A 109 6.07 14.49 -2.29
N SER A 110 5.12 13.69 -1.81
CA SER A 110 4.04 14.16 -0.94
C SER A 110 4.57 14.67 0.41
N ALA A 111 5.57 14.00 1.01
CA ALA A 111 6.23 14.47 2.23
C ALA A 111 6.92 15.83 2.03
N ARG A 112 7.59 16.06 0.89
CA ARG A 112 8.21 17.36 0.57
C ARG A 112 7.17 18.47 0.41
N ARG A 113 6.05 18.18 -0.26
CA ARG A 113 4.91 19.11 -0.39
C ARG A 113 4.34 19.46 0.98
N LEU A 114 4.10 18.45 1.81
CA LEU A 114 3.59 18.63 3.16
C LEU A 114 4.57 19.41 4.06
N ALA A 115 5.88 19.20 3.89
CA ALA A 115 6.90 19.97 4.61
C ALA A 115 6.88 21.47 4.24
N ARG A 116 6.67 21.79 2.95
CA ARG A 116 6.50 23.18 2.50
C ARG A 116 5.25 23.79 3.12
N LEU A 117 4.11 23.11 3.02
CA LEU A 117 2.86 23.54 3.66
C LEU A 117 3.06 23.77 5.16
N HIS A 118 3.70 22.83 5.86
CA HIS A 118 3.95 22.96 7.29
C HIS A 118 4.84 24.17 7.62
N SER A 119 5.89 24.42 6.84
CA SER A 119 6.74 25.61 7.01
C SER A 119 5.98 26.92 6.80
N GLU A 120 5.03 26.97 5.87
CA GLU A 120 4.21 28.16 5.62
C GLU A 120 3.11 28.38 6.66
N LEU A 121 2.58 27.29 7.22
CA LEU A 121 1.62 27.33 8.32
C LEU A 121 2.28 27.75 9.64
N THR A 122 3.52 27.32 9.88
CA THR A 122 4.31 27.64 11.08
C THR A 122 5.05 28.96 10.99
N ALA A 123 5.29 29.49 9.77
CA ALA A 123 5.86 30.81 9.59
C ALA A 123 5.07 31.87 10.38
N ALA A 124 5.78 32.59 11.25
CA ALA A 124 5.20 33.55 12.17
C ALA A 124 4.35 34.59 11.41
N PRO A 125 3.25 35.07 12.01
CA PRO A 125 2.56 36.21 11.47
C PRO A 125 3.53 37.39 11.45
N SER A 126 3.76 37.98 10.26
CA SER A 126 4.40 39.28 10.16
C SER A 126 3.69 40.25 11.11
N PRO A 127 4.44 41.08 11.89
CA PRO A 127 3.85 42.03 12.84
C PRO A 127 2.90 43.03 12.19
N ASP A 128 2.99 43.21 10.86
CA ASP A 128 2.13 44.13 10.11
C ASP A 128 0.81 43.47 9.65
N ALA A 129 0.65 42.16 9.84
CA ALA A 129 -0.51 41.41 9.37
C ALA A 129 -1.67 41.50 10.36
N VAL A 130 -2.27 42.68 10.47
CA VAL A 130 -3.61 42.86 11.03
C VAL A 130 -4.56 41.94 10.24
N ILE A 131 -4.98 40.88 10.92
CA ILE A 131 -6.08 39.93 10.66
C ILE A 131 -6.88 40.27 9.40
N THR A 132 -6.43 39.78 8.24
CA THR A 132 -7.17 39.97 6.98
C THR A 132 -7.70 38.62 6.52
N GLY A 133 -9.00 38.53 6.26
CA GLY A 133 -9.65 37.35 5.65
C GLY A 133 -8.94 36.89 4.37
N ALA A 134 -8.22 37.79 3.68
CA ALA A 134 -7.33 37.47 2.57
C ALA A 134 -6.24 36.43 2.91
N ARG A 135 -5.68 36.42 4.12
CA ARG A 135 -4.67 35.42 4.53
C ARG A 135 -5.29 34.07 4.83
N ILE A 136 -6.48 34.05 5.43
CA ILE A 136 -7.26 32.81 5.65
C ILE A 136 -7.61 32.20 4.30
N LEU A 137 -8.10 33.02 3.36
CA LEU A 137 -8.39 32.59 1.99
C LEU A 137 -7.14 32.11 1.26
N GLY A 138 -6.00 32.80 1.41
CA GLY A 138 -4.72 32.40 0.83
C GLY A 138 -4.24 31.04 1.35
N ARG A 139 -4.26 30.84 2.68
CA ARG A 139 -3.91 29.55 3.30
C ARG A 139 -4.87 28.43 2.90
N ARG A 140 -6.16 28.72 2.83
CA ARG A 140 -7.18 27.75 2.41
C ARG A 140 -6.97 27.32 0.96
N ARG A 141 -6.70 28.27 0.04
CA ARG A 141 -6.34 27.96 -1.36
C ARG A 141 -5.08 27.11 -1.46
N LEU A 142 -4.10 27.37 -0.60
CA LEU A 142 -2.86 26.61 -0.60
C LEU A 142 -3.08 25.18 -0.11
N ILE A 143 -3.82 25.01 0.99
CA ILE A 143 -4.21 23.67 1.47
C ILE A 143 -5.04 22.96 0.40
N ASP A 144 -5.96 23.64 -0.26
CA ASP A 144 -6.82 23.05 -1.31
C ASP A 144 -5.99 22.59 -2.53
N ALA A 145 -5.03 23.41 -2.96
CA ALA A 145 -4.06 23.02 -4.00
C ALA A 145 -3.25 21.78 -3.56
N MET A 146 -2.80 21.74 -2.31
CA MET A 146 -2.08 20.58 -1.76
C MET A 146 -2.95 19.33 -1.65
N VAL A 147 -4.22 19.47 -1.27
CA VAL A 147 -5.19 18.35 -1.28
C VAL A 147 -5.29 17.80 -2.69
N ASN A 148 -5.46 18.66 -3.70
CA ASN A 148 -5.55 18.22 -5.09
C ASN A 148 -4.27 17.52 -5.56
N GLU A 149 -3.09 18.05 -5.25
CA GLU A 149 -1.81 17.43 -5.60
C GLU A 149 -1.60 16.07 -4.92
N ILE A 150 -1.91 15.95 -3.61
CA ILE A 150 -1.79 14.67 -2.89
C ILE A 150 -2.83 13.67 -3.40
N SER A 151 -4.01 14.14 -3.81
CA SER A 151 -5.06 13.29 -4.41
C SER A 151 -4.60 12.68 -5.75
N ILE A 152 -3.83 13.45 -6.53
CA ILE A 152 -3.21 12.95 -7.77
C ILE A 152 -2.15 11.90 -7.42
N ASP A 153 -1.31 12.15 -6.40
CA ASP A 153 -0.31 11.20 -5.93
C ASP A 153 -0.93 9.89 -5.42
N THR A 154 -2.05 9.93 -4.67
CA THR A 154 -2.79 8.71 -4.24
C THR A 154 -3.31 7.92 -5.44
N LEU A 155 -3.82 8.62 -6.47
CA LEU A 155 -4.35 7.98 -7.66
C LEU A 155 -3.23 7.37 -8.53
N GLU A 156 -2.10 8.07 -8.68
CA GLU A 156 -0.89 7.54 -9.32
C GLU A 156 -0.41 6.28 -8.58
N MET A 157 -0.35 6.33 -7.26
CA MET A 157 0.01 5.19 -6.41
C MET A 157 -0.93 3.99 -6.60
N ALA A 158 -2.24 4.23 -6.68
CA ALA A 158 -3.23 3.19 -6.95
C ALA A 158 -3.03 2.53 -8.32
N HIS A 159 -2.75 3.34 -9.36
CA HIS A 159 -2.46 2.83 -10.71
C HIS A 159 -1.15 2.02 -10.77
N LEU A 160 -0.10 2.46 -10.07
CA LEU A 160 1.14 1.70 -9.97
C LEU A 160 0.89 0.34 -9.32
N LEU A 161 0.15 0.32 -8.21
CA LEU A 161 -0.15 -0.92 -7.50
C LEU A 161 -1.02 -1.87 -8.33
N ASP A 162 -1.92 -1.35 -9.17
CA ASP A 162 -2.67 -2.16 -10.13
C ASP A 162 -1.74 -2.82 -11.15
N SER A 163 -0.78 -2.06 -11.70
CA SER A 163 0.18 -2.58 -12.68
C SER A 163 1.08 -3.68 -12.10
N ILE A 164 1.36 -3.63 -10.80
CA ILE A 164 2.25 -4.59 -10.11
C ILE A 164 1.48 -5.82 -9.59
N MET A 165 0.25 -5.65 -9.10
CA MET A 165 -0.49 -6.70 -8.39
C MET A 165 -1.73 -7.25 -9.10
N GLY A 166 -2.16 -6.61 -10.19
CA GLY A 166 -3.35 -6.98 -10.95
C GLY A 166 -4.68 -6.48 -10.35
N ARG A 167 -5.72 -6.46 -11.20
CA ARG A 167 -7.02 -5.76 -11.03
C ARG A 167 -7.72 -5.88 -9.67
N SER A 168 -7.50 -6.96 -8.92
CA SER A 168 -8.21 -7.25 -7.66
C SER A 168 -8.01 -6.19 -6.55
N LEU A 169 -6.91 -5.44 -6.59
CA LEU A 169 -6.64 -4.39 -5.62
C LEU A 169 -7.23 -3.05 -6.03
N LEU A 170 -7.30 -2.77 -7.32
CA LEU A 170 -7.94 -1.56 -7.84
C LEU A 170 -9.40 -1.47 -7.40
N ASP A 171 -10.11 -2.59 -7.37
CA ASP A 171 -11.51 -2.64 -6.92
C ASP A 171 -11.64 -2.36 -5.42
N ARG A 172 -10.68 -2.81 -4.61
CA ARG A 172 -10.62 -2.50 -3.17
C ARG A 172 -10.19 -1.06 -2.90
N VAL A 173 -9.21 -0.55 -3.64
CA VAL A 173 -8.76 0.84 -3.53
C VAL A 173 -9.83 1.79 -4.02
N LYS A 174 -10.56 1.45 -5.09
CA LYS A 174 -11.75 2.19 -5.53
C LYS A 174 -12.89 2.14 -4.50
N ALA A 175 -13.03 1.04 -3.76
CA ALA A 175 -13.98 0.94 -2.66
C ALA A 175 -13.53 1.77 -1.43
N TRP A 176 -12.22 1.93 -1.24
CA TRP A 176 -11.61 2.72 -0.16
C TRP A 176 -11.53 4.21 -0.45
N LEU A 177 -11.28 4.58 -1.71
CA LEU A 177 -11.31 5.96 -2.17
C LEU A 177 -12.72 6.48 -1.88
N PRO A 178 -12.89 7.42 -0.93
CA PRO A 178 -14.20 7.99 -0.66
C PRO A 178 -14.76 8.50 -1.98
N ARG A 179 -16.06 8.31 -2.23
CA ARG A 179 -16.79 8.77 -3.43
C ARG A 179 -16.65 10.30 -3.57
N ARG A 180 -15.48 10.77 -3.98
CA ARG A 180 -15.01 12.16 -4.01
C ARG A 180 -15.62 12.94 -5.18
N ARG A 181 -16.36 12.28 -6.08
CA ARG A 181 -16.90 12.89 -7.29
C ARG A 181 -18.17 13.73 -7.12
N PHE A 182 -18.75 13.85 -5.93
CA PHE A 182 -20.06 14.51 -5.80
C PHE A 182 -20.09 15.80 -4.96
N ARG A 183 -18.95 16.30 -4.45
CA ARG A 183 -18.98 17.53 -3.63
C ARG A 183 -18.39 18.79 -4.29
N HIS A 184 -17.59 18.67 -5.35
CA HIS A 184 -17.09 19.82 -6.11
C HIS A 184 -17.86 20.10 -7.42
N ALA A 185 -18.86 19.28 -7.77
CA ALA A 185 -19.80 19.56 -8.87
C ALA A 185 -21.12 20.19 -8.37
N ALA A 186 -21.22 20.49 -7.08
CA ALA A 186 -22.40 21.03 -6.44
C ALA A 186 -22.04 22.29 -5.63
N THR A 187 -21.47 23.28 -6.32
CA THR A 187 -21.72 24.68 -5.94
C THR A 187 -22.56 25.28 -7.06
N PRO A 188 -23.78 25.78 -6.74
CA PRO A 188 -24.76 26.22 -7.72
C PRO A 188 -24.34 27.56 -8.31
N ASP A 189 -24.42 27.69 -9.62
CA ASP A 189 -24.71 28.99 -10.22
C ASP A 189 -26.20 29.26 -9.96
N GLU A 190 -26.52 29.90 -8.84
CA GLU A 190 -27.78 30.64 -8.58
C GLU A 190 -27.68 31.47 -7.28
#